data_AF-A0A1B2HV50-F1
#
_entry.id   AF-A0A1B2HV50-F1
#
_cell.length_a   1.000
_cell.length_b   1.000
_cell.length_c   1.000
_cell.angle_alpha   90.00
_cell.angle_beta   90.00
_cell.angle_gamma   90.00
#
_symmetry.space_group_name_H-M   'P 1'
#
loop_
_entity.id
_entity.type
_entity.pdbx_description
1 polymer ?
#
loop_
_entity_poly.entity_id
_entity_poly.type
_entity_poly.pdbx_seq_one_letter_code
_entity_poly.pdbx_strand_id
1 'polypeptide(L)'
;MLQQFEAWPGSLTTGAFHELAHGLSPVGTPTTPVLMYHGTADELLPVTVARELAAQYRACGADVVLVEGETHGSEQALGVAGAVSFLAERFAGTR
;
A
#
# COMPACT_ATOMS: atom_id res chain seq x y z
N MET A 1 17.71 -9.82 9.11
CA MET A 1 16.80 -8.81 9.70
C MET A 1 15.33 -9.14 9.44
N LEU A 2 14.93 -9.61 8.25
CA LEU A 2 13.53 -9.98 7.97
C LEU A 2 13.01 -11.21 8.74
N GLN A 3 13.88 -12.20 9.02
CA GLN A 3 13.51 -13.43 9.73
C GLN A 3 12.86 -13.20 11.11
N GLN A 4 13.19 -12.12 11.81
CA GLN A 4 12.61 -11.83 13.12
C GLN A 4 11.16 -11.33 13.06
N PHE A 5 10.67 -10.99 11.87
CA PHE A 5 9.30 -10.54 11.61
C PHE A 5 8.46 -11.64 10.94
N GLU A 6 9.04 -12.83 10.72
CA GLU A 6 8.32 -13.96 10.15
C GLU A 6 7.38 -14.57 11.21
N ALA A 7 6.07 -14.57 10.95
CA ALA A 7 5.10 -15.28 11.77
C ALA A 7 5.28 -16.81 11.67
N TRP A 8 5.89 -17.29 10.59
CA TRP A 8 6.26 -18.68 10.34
C TRP A 8 7.56 -18.74 9.53
N PRO A 9 8.49 -19.70 9.75
CA PRO A 9 9.75 -19.77 9.01
C PRO A 9 9.57 -19.68 7.48
N GLY A 10 10.23 -18.70 6.87
CA GLY A 10 10.15 -18.41 5.45
C GLY A 10 8.96 -17.55 5.03
N SER A 11 7.96 -17.29 5.87
CA SER A 11 6.70 -16.64 5.46
C SER A 11 6.87 -15.31 4.73
N LEU A 12 7.97 -14.59 4.95
CA LEU A 12 8.27 -13.33 4.27
C LEU A 12 9.30 -13.48 3.14
N THR A 13 10.11 -14.53 3.13
CA THR A 13 11.30 -14.60 2.29
C THR A 13 11.35 -15.82 1.36
N THR A 14 10.72 -16.94 1.71
CA THR A 14 10.80 -18.22 0.98
C THR A 14 9.61 -19.15 1.25
N GLY A 15 9.41 -20.17 0.41
CA GLY A 15 8.45 -21.25 0.68
C GLY A 15 6.98 -20.90 0.38
N ALA A 16 6.10 -21.87 0.63
CA ALA A 16 4.76 -21.89 0.02
C ALA A 16 3.88 -20.67 0.36
N PHE A 17 3.96 -20.14 1.59
CA PHE A 17 3.18 -18.95 1.96
C PHE A 17 3.73 -17.68 1.30
N HIS A 18 5.06 -17.51 1.27
CA HIS A 18 5.70 -16.40 0.55
C HIS A 18 5.34 -16.44 -0.94
N GLU A 19 5.48 -17.61 -1.58
CA GLU A 19 5.15 -17.79 -3.00
C GLU A 19 3.67 -17.52 -3.29
N LEU A 20 2.77 -18.00 -2.43
CA LEU A 20 1.34 -17.71 -2.53
C LEU A 20 1.07 -16.21 -2.40
N ALA A 21 1.60 -15.56 -1.36
CA ALA A 21 1.39 -14.13 -1.12
C ALA A 21 1.98 -13.27 -2.27
N HIS A 22 3.16 -13.61 -2.77
CA HIS A 22 3.75 -12.96 -3.94
C HIS A 22 2.93 -13.19 -5.21
N GLY A 23 2.42 -14.41 -5.43
CA GLY A 23 1.61 -14.74 -6.60
C GLY A 23 0.23 -14.10 -6.60
N LEU A 24 -0.34 -13.84 -5.41
CA LEU A 24 -1.61 -13.12 -5.23
C LEU A 24 -1.45 -11.60 -5.24
N SER A 25 -0.24 -11.10 -5.00
CA SER A 25 0.04 -9.67 -5.08
C SER A 25 0.00 -9.23 -6.54
N PRO A 26 -0.65 -8.10 -6.88
CA PRO A 26 -0.55 -7.56 -8.23
C PRO A 26 0.90 -7.16 -8.48
N VAL A 27 1.63 -8.04 -9.15
CA VAL A 27 3.04 -7.83 -9.48
C VAL A 27 3.10 -6.87 -10.68
N GLY A 28 3.62 -5.67 -10.47
CA GLY A 28 3.86 -4.71 -11.56
C GLY A 28 3.60 -3.25 -11.20
N THR A 29 3.88 -2.36 -12.15
CA THR A 29 3.58 -0.93 -12.03
C THR A 29 2.12 -0.68 -12.38
N PRO A 30 1.34 -0.01 -11.52
CA PRO A 30 -0.03 0.37 -11.85
C PRO A 30 -0.10 1.23 -13.11
N THR A 31 -1.03 0.90 -14.02
CA THR A 31 -1.29 1.69 -15.25
C THR A 31 -2.45 2.66 -15.09
N THR A 32 -3.14 2.62 -13.97
CA THR A 32 -4.22 3.55 -13.59
C THR A 32 -3.77 4.34 -12.37
N PRO A 33 -4.34 5.54 -12.14
CA PRO A 33 -3.99 6.28 -10.93
C PRO A 33 -4.30 5.51 -9.65
N VAL A 34 -3.44 5.65 -8.65
CA VAL A 34 -3.54 4.95 -7.36
C VAL A 34 -3.60 5.96 -6.22
N LEU A 35 -4.54 5.76 -5.31
CA LEU A 35 -4.51 6.37 -3.98
C LEU A 35 -3.94 5.36 -2.99
N MET A 36 -2.90 5.78 -2.28
CA MET A 36 -2.39 5.12 -1.09
C MET A 36 -2.66 6.04 0.11
N TYR A 37 -3.09 5.48 1.23
CA TYR A 37 -3.24 6.21 2.48
C TYR A 37 -2.65 5.39 3.63
N HIS A 38 -1.89 6.02 4.53
CA HIS A 38 -1.11 5.31 5.56
C HIS A 38 -0.88 6.17 6.82
N GLY A 39 -0.89 5.55 8.00
CA GLY A 39 -0.64 6.25 9.26
C GLY A 39 0.85 6.56 9.48
N THR A 40 1.21 7.81 9.79
CA THR A 40 2.62 8.18 10.11
C THR A 40 3.11 7.57 11.41
N ALA A 41 2.21 7.31 12.34
CA ALA A 41 2.41 6.62 13.61
C ALA A 41 1.75 5.23 13.60
N ASP A 42 1.60 4.60 12.43
CA ASP A 42 1.07 3.26 12.30
C ASP A 42 1.95 2.27 13.09
N GLU A 43 1.33 1.73 14.13
CA GLU A 43 1.93 0.86 15.13
C GLU A 43 2.10 -0.59 14.65
N LEU A 44 1.52 -0.94 13.49
CA LEU A 44 1.58 -2.28 12.90
C LEU A 44 2.49 -2.32 11.67
N LEU A 45 2.44 -1.28 10.83
CA LEU A 45 3.08 -1.23 9.52
C LEU A 45 3.88 0.06 9.35
N PRO A 46 5.22 -0.02 9.14
CA PRO A 46 6.04 1.17 9.01
C PRO A 46 5.66 2.02 7.79
N VAL A 47 5.37 3.31 8.01
CA VAL A 47 5.06 4.28 6.94
C VAL A 47 6.17 4.39 5.88
N THR A 48 7.41 4.08 6.23
CA THR A 48 8.55 4.08 5.30
C THR A 48 8.34 3.13 4.12
N VAL A 49 7.71 1.97 4.36
CA VAL A 49 7.43 0.98 3.30
C VAL A 49 6.41 1.54 2.31
N ALA A 50 5.37 2.22 2.79
CA ALA A 50 4.37 2.87 1.92
C ALA A 50 5.00 3.99 1.08
N ARG A 51 5.87 4.81 1.68
CA ARG A 51 6.64 5.86 0.98
C ARG A 51 7.55 5.29 -0.09
N GLU A 52 8.28 4.23 0.22
CA GLU A 52 9.17 3.54 -0.74
C GLU A 52 8.39 2.97 -1.91
N LEU A 53 7.27 2.29 -1.67
CA LEU A 53 6.42 1.76 -2.73
C LEU A 53 5.86 2.88 -3.62
N ALA A 54 5.36 3.97 -3.03
CA ALA A 54 4.88 5.12 -3.79
C ALA A 54 5.99 5.75 -4.65
N ALA A 55 7.21 5.84 -4.12
CA ALA A 55 8.36 6.33 -4.88
C ALA A 55 8.73 5.39 -6.04
N GLN A 56 8.73 4.08 -5.83
CA GLN A 56 9.01 3.08 -6.87
C GLN A 56 7.96 3.13 -7.99
N TYR A 57 6.67 3.19 -7.64
CA TYR A 57 5.59 3.31 -8.63
C TYR A 57 5.69 4.61 -9.44
N ARG A 58 5.95 5.75 -8.78
CA ARG A 58 6.17 7.04 -9.48
C ARG A 58 7.39 6.99 -10.40
N ALA A 59 8.48 6.36 -9.96
CA ALA A 59 9.69 6.19 -10.78
C ALA A 59 9.42 5.36 -12.05
N CYS A 60 8.45 4.45 -12.00
CA CYS A 60 8.00 3.69 -13.15
C CYS A 60 6.88 4.38 -13.97
N GLY A 61 6.56 5.65 -13.66
CA GLY A 61 5.59 6.46 -14.40
C GLY A 61 4.14 6.32 -13.96
N ALA A 62 3.84 5.60 -12.87
CA ALA A 62 2.48 5.55 -12.33
C ALA A 62 2.07 6.88 -11.68
N ASP A 63 0.80 7.25 -11.85
CA ASP A 63 0.18 8.34 -11.09
C ASP A 63 -0.20 7.83 -9.69
N VAL A 64 0.51 8.30 -8.67
CA VAL A 64 0.30 7.88 -7.28
C VAL A 64 0.10 9.08 -6.39
N VAL A 65 -1.02 9.09 -5.68
CA VAL A 65 -1.30 9.98 -4.55
C VAL A 65 -1.03 9.20 -3.27
N LEU A 66 -0.17 9.74 -2.40
CA LEU A 66 0.05 9.20 -1.06
C LEU A 66 -0.45 10.23 -0.05
N VAL A 67 -1.43 9.83 0.75
CA VAL A 67 -1.97 10.61 1.87
C VAL A 67 -1.46 9.98 3.16
N GLU A 68 -1.10 10.82 4.14
CA GLU A 68 -0.59 10.34 5.41
C GLU A 68 -1.43 10.87 6.57
N GLY A 69 -1.74 9.99 7.51
CA GLY A 69 -2.53 10.29 8.72
C GLY A 69 -1.79 9.91 10.00
N GLU A 70 -2.50 9.50 11.05
CA GLU A 70 -1.90 9.19 12.35
C GLU A 70 -1.65 7.69 12.55
N THR A 71 -2.59 6.95 13.14
CA THR A 71 -2.40 5.55 13.55
C THR A 71 -3.02 4.59 12.55
N HIS A 72 -2.75 3.29 12.71
CA HIS A 72 -3.33 2.25 11.86
C HIS A 72 -4.87 2.32 11.86
N GLY A 73 -5.46 2.33 13.06
CA GLY A 73 -6.91 2.30 13.23
C GLY A 73 -7.60 3.61 12.80
N SER A 74 -7.00 4.77 13.11
CA SER A 74 -7.60 6.05 12.70
C SER A 74 -7.59 6.20 11.19
N GLU A 75 -6.49 5.80 10.55
CA GLU A 75 -6.33 5.98 9.11
C GLU A 75 -7.17 4.97 8.32
N GLN A 76 -7.39 3.77 8.85
CA GLN A 76 -8.38 2.83 8.32
C GLN A 76 -9.80 3.43 8.33
N ALA A 77 -10.18 4.21 9.35
CA ALA A 77 -11.51 4.79 9.43
C ALA A 77 -11.66 6.07 8.58
N LEU A 78 -10.67 6.96 8.64
CA LEU A 78 -10.71 8.28 8.01
C LEU A 78 -10.35 8.24 6.52
N GLY A 79 -9.42 7.37 6.13
CA GLY A 79 -8.94 7.23 4.75
C GLY A 79 -10.00 6.70 3.79
N VAL A 80 -10.99 5.93 4.28
CA VAL A 80 -12.08 5.37 3.46
C VAL A 80 -12.88 6.44 2.75
N ALA A 81 -13.20 7.55 3.41
CA ALA A 81 -13.94 8.64 2.79
C ALA A 81 -13.15 9.23 1.60
N GLY A 82 -11.84 9.45 1.78
CA GLY A 82 -10.95 9.91 0.71
C GLY A 82 -10.85 8.91 -0.45
N ALA A 83 -10.78 7.61 -0.15
CA ALA A 83 -10.75 6.55 -1.16
C ALA A 83 -12.05 6.51 -1.99
N VAL A 84 -13.22 6.64 -1.35
CA VAL A 84 -14.50 6.71 -2.04
C VAL A 84 -14.56 7.93 -2.96
N SER A 85 -14.14 9.11 -2.49
CA SER A 85 -14.07 10.33 -3.32
C SER A 85 -13.11 10.17 -4.50
N PHE A 86 -11.92 9.62 -4.28
CA PHE A 86 -10.92 9.37 -5.33
C PHE A 86 -11.46 8.47 -6.44
N LEU A 87 -12.20 7.42 -6.08
CA LEU A 87 -12.85 6.53 -7.03
C LEU A 87 -14.01 7.23 -7.75
N ALA A 88 -14.86 7.96 -7.01
CA ALA A 88 -16.00 8.66 -7.58
C ALA A 88 -15.59 9.68 -8.66
N GLU A 89 -14.53 10.46 -8.40
CA GLU A 89 -13.97 11.41 -9.38
C GLU A 89 -13.55 10.73 -10.70
N ARG A 90 -12.95 9.54 -10.60
CA ARG A 90 -12.48 8.76 -11.76
C ARG A 90 -13.61 8.13 -12.55
N PHE A 91 -14.60 7.57 -11.85
CA PHE A 91 -15.78 7.03 -12.51
C PHE A 91 -16.65 8.12 -13.15
N ALA A 92 -16.61 9.35 -12.62
CA ALA A 92 -17.26 10.51 -13.22
C ALA A 92 -16.44 11.15 -14.37
N GLY A 93 -15.17 10.76 -14.57
CA GLY A 93 -14.27 11.35 -15.55
C GLY A 93 -13.85 12.79 -15.22
N THR A 94 -13.94 13.19 -13.95
CA THR A 94 -13.61 14.55 -13.50
C THR A 94 -12.17 14.68 -12.98
N ARG A 95 -11.42 13.57 -12.93
CA ARG A 95 -9.97 13.55 -12.71
C ARG A 95 -9.37 12.21 -13.11
#